data_AF-A0A920M191-F1
#
_entry.id   AF-A0A920M191-F1
#
_cell.length_a   1.000
_cell.length_b   1.000
_cell.length_c   1.000
_cell.angle_alpha   90.00
_cell.angle_beta   90.00
_cell.angle_gamma   90.00
#
_symmetry.space_group_name_H-M   'P 1'
#
loop_
_entity.id
_entity.type
_entity.pdbx_description
1 polymer ?
#
loop_
_entity_poly.entity_id
_entity_poly.type
_entity_poly.pdbx_seq_one_letter_code
_entity_poly.pdbx_strand_id
1 'polypeptide(L)'
;MNDLLLNPLDELHSIINNISSPIIDDLPRFSGGYVGFFAYESSKYAEKKIAELATKPSKFNEHMPEIHLVKAEKLIIFDNLTRSTQIIFNVDTKI
;
A
#
# COMPACT_ATOMS: atom_id res chain seq x y z
N MET A 1 -25.87 -13.29 -11.66
CA MET A 1 -24.58 -14.01 -11.54
C MET A 1 -23.42 -13.03 -11.28
N ASN A 2 -23.66 -11.94 -10.54
CA ASN A 2 -22.65 -10.92 -10.24
C ASN A 2 -22.67 -10.68 -8.74
N ASP A 3 -21.97 -11.54 -8.01
CA ASP A 3 -21.70 -11.35 -6.61
C ASP A 3 -20.27 -11.88 -6.37
N LEU A 4 -19.48 -11.16 -5.57
CA LEU A 4 -18.22 -11.63 -4.92
C LEU A 4 -16.86 -11.51 -5.64
N LEU A 5 -16.61 -10.57 -6.55
CA LEU A 5 -15.22 -10.13 -6.78
C LEU A 5 -14.94 -8.93 -5.85
N LEU A 6 -14.32 -9.22 -4.71
CA LEU A 6 -13.87 -8.23 -3.74
C LEU A 6 -13.02 -7.16 -4.45
N ASN A 7 -13.42 -5.89 -4.36
CA ASN A 7 -12.60 -4.79 -4.88
C ASN A 7 -11.33 -4.69 -4.01
N PRO A 8 -10.12 -4.76 -4.59
CA PRO A 8 -8.89 -4.74 -3.80
C PRO A 8 -8.70 -3.43 -3.02
N LEU A 9 -9.32 -2.33 -3.45
CA LEU A 9 -9.31 -1.08 -2.69
C LEU A 9 -10.17 -1.17 -1.43
N ASP A 10 -11.32 -1.85 -1.50
CA ASP A 10 -12.20 -2.06 -0.34
C ASP A 10 -11.52 -2.98 0.69
N GLU A 11 -10.83 -4.03 0.20
CA GLU A 11 -10.03 -4.92 1.05
C GLU A 11 -8.88 -4.16 1.72
N LEU A 12 -8.14 -3.35 0.94
CA LEU A 12 -7.07 -2.52 1.47
C LEU A 12 -7.59 -1.53 2.54
N HIS A 13 -8.74 -0.90 2.29
CA HIS A 13 -9.40 -0.04 3.28
C HIS A 13 -9.74 -0.78 4.57
N SER A 14 -10.28 -2.00 4.46
CA SER A 14 -10.57 -2.85 5.63
C SER A 14 -9.31 -3.17 6.43
N ILE A 15 -8.21 -3.54 5.75
CA ILE A 15 -6.93 -3.83 6.39
C ILE A 15 -6.38 -2.59 7.12
N ILE A 16 -6.36 -1.43 6.45
CA ILE A 16 -5.80 -0.19 7.02
C ILE A 16 -6.65 0.31 8.20
N ASN A 17 -7.99 0.22 8.12
CA ASN A 17 -8.87 0.68 9.20
C ASN A 17 -8.71 -0.10 10.50
N ASN A 18 -8.20 -1.33 10.45
CA ASN A 18 -7.91 -2.14 11.63
C ASN A 18 -6.57 -1.80 12.29
N ILE A 19 -5.77 -0.91 11.68
CA ILE A 19 -4.45 -0.52 12.15
C ILE A 19 -4.56 0.89 12.72
N SER A 20 -4.12 1.06 13.96
CA SER A 20 -3.99 2.37 14.60
C SER A 20 -2.53 2.58 14.97
N SER A 21 -1.96 3.71 14.55
CA SER A 21 -0.63 4.14 14.92
C SER A 21 -0.73 5.49 15.63
N PRO A 22 -0.07 5.68 16.79
CA PRO A 22 0.01 6.98 17.42
C PRO A 22 0.84 7.94 16.56
N ILE A 23 0.51 9.23 16.67
CA ILE A 23 1.41 10.31 16.24
C ILE A 23 2.33 10.58 17.42
N ILE A 24 3.63 10.37 17.23
CA ILE A 24 4.65 10.58 18.25
C ILE A 24 5.53 11.73 17.75
N ASP A 25 5.73 12.73 18.61
CA ASP A 25 6.63 13.84 18.31
C ASP A 25 8.05 13.31 18.02
N ASP A 26 8.77 14.01 17.15
CA ASP A 26 10.13 13.66 16.69
C ASP A 26 10.28 12.37 15.85
N LEU A 27 9.20 11.62 15.59
CA LEU A 27 9.22 10.57 14.58
C LEU A 27 9.09 11.14 13.16
N PRO A 28 9.73 10.50 12.16
CA PRO A 28 9.52 10.87 10.76
C PRO A 28 8.06 10.67 10.36
N ARG A 29 7.62 11.45 9.36
CA ARG A 29 6.26 11.40 8.80
C ARG A 29 5.81 10.00 8.39
N PHE A 30 6.75 9.14 8.00
CA PHE A 30 6.52 7.74 7.74
C PHE A 30 7.34 6.91 8.73
N SER A 31 6.68 6.40 9.76
CA SER A 31 7.25 5.55 10.81
C SER A 31 6.79 4.10 10.73
N GLY A 32 5.97 3.73 9.74
CA GLY A 32 5.42 2.40 9.54
C GLY A 32 4.17 2.44 8.66
N GLY A 33 3.75 1.28 8.15
CA GLY A 33 2.54 1.17 7.31
C GLY A 33 2.76 0.32 6.07
N TYR A 34 1.98 0.55 5.02
CA TYR A 34 2.11 -0.16 3.73
C TYR A 34 2.86 0.69 2.71
N VAL A 35 3.85 0.09 2.05
CA VAL A 35 4.65 0.72 0.99
C VAL A 35 4.69 -0.18 -0.24
N GLY A 36 4.66 0.41 -1.43
CA GLY A 36 4.73 -0.33 -2.67
C GLY A 36 4.18 0.50 -3.82
N PHE A 37 3.43 -0.12 -4.72
CA PHE A 37 2.92 0.54 -5.91
C PHE A 37 1.48 0.19 -6.26
N PHE A 38 0.87 1.11 -6.99
CA PHE A 38 -0.35 0.94 -7.76
C PHE A 38 0.02 1.13 -9.22
N ALA A 39 -0.15 0.09 -10.03
CA ALA A 39 0.05 0.15 -11.47
C ALA A 39 -1.04 1.02 -12.12
N TYR A 40 -0.79 1.49 -13.34
CA TYR A 40 -1.76 2.30 -14.07
C TYR A 40 -3.12 1.60 -14.22
N GLU A 41 -3.09 0.29 -14.45
CA GLU A 41 -4.23 -0.59 -14.61
C GLU A 41 -5.08 -0.71 -13.34
N SER A 42 -4.54 -0.36 -12.15
CA SER A 42 -5.32 -0.36 -10.91
C SER A 42 -6.42 0.70 -10.89
N SER A 43 -6.35 1.70 -11.78
CA SER A 43 -7.40 2.73 -11.92
C SER A 43 -8.78 2.15 -12.25
N LYS A 44 -8.84 0.96 -12.87
CA LYS A 44 -10.10 0.23 -13.13
C LYS A 44 -10.89 -0.08 -11.85
N TYR A 45 -10.22 -0.17 -10.70
CA TYR A 45 -10.86 -0.43 -9.41
C TYR A 45 -11.51 0.82 -8.79
N ALA A 46 -11.12 2.02 -9.24
CA ALA A 46 -11.66 3.29 -8.77
C ALA A 46 -12.67 3.93 -9.74
N GLU A 47 -12.51 3.71 -11.05
CA GLU A 47 -13.27 4.41 -12.08
C GLU A 47 -14.05 3.46 -13.00
N LYS A 48 -15.38 3.48 -12.87
CA LYS A 48 -16.28 2.61 -13.66
C LYS A 48 -16.07 2.74 -15.17
N LYS A 49 -15.86 3.97 -15.67
CA LYS A 49 -15.61 4.21 -17.10
C LYS A 49 -14.35 3.52 -17.61
N ILE A 50 -13.31 3.43 -16.77
CA ILE A 50 -12.06 2.74 -17.11
C ILE A 50 -12.27 1.22 -17.04
N ALA A 51 -13.02 0.73 -16.05
CA ALA A 51 -13.36 -0.68 -15.91
C ALA A 51 -14.14 -1.24 -17.11
N GLU A 52 -14.95 -0.40 -17.76
CA GLU A 52 -15.74 -0.76 -18.94
C GLU A 52 -14.93 -0.74 -20.26
N LEU A 53 -13.70 -0.23 -20.26
CA LEU A 53 -12.86 -0.23 -21.45
C LEU A 53 -12.40 -1.65 -21.80
N ALA A 54 -12.26 -1.92 -23.10
CA ALA A 54 -11.70 -3.18 -23.57
C ALA A 54 -10.29 -3.38 -23.00
N THR A 55 -10.06 -4.52 -22.36
CA THR A 55 -8.76 -4.88 -21.81
C THR A 55 -7.75 -5.06 -22.93
N LYS A 56 -6.59 -4.40 -22.82
CA LYS A 56 -5.48 -4.58 -23.75
C LYS A 56 -4.61 -5.73 -23.26
N PRO A 57 -4.07 -6.57 -24.16
CA PRO A 57 -3.12 -7.59 -23.78
C PRO A 57 -1.86 -6.95 -23.17
N SER A 58 -1.30 -7.60 -22.15
CA SER A 58 -0.02 -7.18 -21.58
C SER A 58 1.06 -7.21 -22.66
N LYS A 59 1.96 -6.22 -22.62
CA LYS A 59 3.18 -6.21 -23.45
C LYS A 59 4.27 -7.12 -22.91
N PHE A 60 4.11 -7.60 -21.68
CA PHE A 60 5.05 -8.47 -20.98
C PHE A 60 4.50 -9.89 -20.93
N ASN A 61 5.40 -10.87 -21.05
CA ASN A 61 5.06 -12.30 -20.97
C ASN A 61 4.63 -12.70 -19.55
N GLU A 62 5.18 -12.04 -18.55
CA GLU A 62 4.84 -12.24 -17.15
C GLU A 62 3.82 -11.19 -16.70
N HIS A 63 2.85 -11.64 -15.89
CA HIS A 63 1.86 -10.75 -15.30
C HIS A 63 2.47 -10.01 -14.10
N MET A 64 2.41 -8.69 -14.14
CA MET A 64 2.72 -7.83 -13.00
C MET A 64 1.41 -7.50 -12.26
N PRO A 65 1.37 -7.60 -10.92
CA PRO A 65 0.16 -7.26 -10.16
C PRO A 65 -0.19 -5.78 -10.33
N GLU A 66 -1.48 -5.45 -10.36
CA GLU A 66 -1.89 -4.03 -10.43
C GLU A 66 -1.69 -3.29 -9.11
N ILE A 67 -1.68 -3.99 -7.97
CA ILE A 67 -1.42 -3.41 -6.65
C ILE A 67 -0.48 -4.35 -5.92
N HIS A 68 0.63 -3.82 -5.42
CA HIS A 68 1.57 -4.58 -4.60
C HIS A 68 2.06 -3.72 -3.45
N LEU A 69 1.71 -4.10 -2.23
CA LEU A 69 2.03 -3.37 -1.01
C LEU A 69 2.67 -4.31 0.01
N VAL A 70 3.72 -3.83 0.66
CA VAL A 70 4.47 -4.52 1.71
C VAL A 70 4.23 -3.79 3.03
N LYS A 71 3.92 -4.54 4.09
CA LYS A 71 3.85 -3.99 5.45
C LYS A 71 5.27 -3.69 5.95
N ALA A 72 5.63 -2.42 6.00
CA ALA A 72 6.90 -1.92 6.51
C ALA A 72 6.84 -1.79 8.04
N GLU A 73 7.29 -2.84 8.72
CA GLU A 73 7.37 -2.87 10.19
C GLU A 73 8.74 -2.44 10.70
N LYS A 74 9.79 -2.64 9.90
CA LYS A 74 11.18 -2.32 10.23
C LYS A 74 11.71 -1.32 9.22
N LEU A 75 12.16 -0.16 9.70
CA LEU A 75 12.57 0.95 8.86
C LEU A 75 13.94 1.47 9.28
N ILE A 76 14.75 1.82 8.28
CA ILE A 76 15.98 2.61 8.47
C ILE A 76 15.74 3.92 7.73
N ILE A 77 15.70 5.02 8.49
CA ILE A 77 15.48 6.37 7.97
C ILE A 77 16.81 7.11 7.98
N PHE A 78 17.22 7.59 6.81
CA PHE A 78 18.36 8.46 6.63
C PHE A 78 17.88 9.90 6.47
N ASP A 79 18.24 10.77 7.42
CA ASP A 79 18.02 12.20 7.29
C ASP A 79 19.29 12.85 6.72
N ASN A 80 19.23 13.23 5.45
CA ASN A 80 20.36 13.83 4.75
C ASN A 80 20.64 15.28 5.17
N LEU A 81 19.66 15.97 5.76
CA LEU A 81 19.83 17.36 6.22
C LEU A 81 20.58 17.39 7.54
N THR A 82 20.20 16.53 8.48
CA THR A 82 20.85 16.44 9.80
C THR A 82 22.00 15.44 9.85
N ARG A 83 22.21 14.66 8.77
CA ARG A 83 23.14 13.53 8.69
C ARG A 83 22.94 12.51 9.81
N SER A 84 21.69 12.28 10.17
CA SER A 84 21.32 11.32 11.21
C SER A 84 20.70 10.06 10.59
N THR A 85 20.72 8.97 11.36
CA THR A 85 20.06 7.73 10.99
C THR A 85 19.19 7.29 12.16
N GLN A 86 17.92 7.02 11.87
CA GLN A 86 16.97 6.48 12.84
C GLN A 86 16.55 5.08 12.41
N ILE A 87 16.38 4.17 13.37
CA ILE A 87 15.88 2.83 13.12
C ILE A 87 14.59 2.66 13.90
N ILE A 88 13.51 2.30 13.21
CA ILE A 88 12.18 2.13 13.78
C ILE A 88 11.77 0.67 13.66
N PHE A 89 11.30 0.11 14.77
CA PHE A 89 10.71 -1.23 14.86
C PHE A 89 9.28 -1.10 15.39
N ASN A 90 8.30 -1.33 14.52
CA ASN A 90 6.91 -1.43 14.92
C ASN A 90 6.64 -2.84 15.44
N VAL A 91 5.89 -2.93 16.53
CA VAL A 91 5.51 -4.18 17.19
C VAL A 91 4.00 -4.23 17.36
N ASP A 92 3.40 -5.38 17.06
CA ASP A 92 2.01 -5.62 17.42
C ASP A 92 1.93 -5.93 18.92
N THR A 93 1.05 -5.21 19.61
CA THR A 93 0.83 -5.36 21.06
C THR A 93 -0.35 -6.26 21.37
N LYS A 94 -1.15 -6.62 20.36
CA LYS A 94 -2.24 -7.58 20.47
C LYS A 94 -1.65 -8.98 20.28
N ILE A 95 -1.19 -9.58 21.38
CA ILE A 95 -0.84 -11.01 21.46
C ILE A 95 -2.13 -11.83 21.62
#